data_AF-A0A0A0USU1-F1
#
_entry.id   AF-A0A0A0USU1-F1
#
_cell.length_a   1.000
_cell.length_b   1.000
_cell.length_c   1.000
_cell.angle_alpha   90.00
_cell.angle_beta   90.00
_cell.angle_gamma   90.00
#
_symmetry.space_group_name_H-M   'P 1'
#
loop_
_entity.id
_entity.type
_entity.pdbx_description
1 polymer ?
#
loop_
_entity_poly.entity_id
_entity_poly.type
_entity_poly.pdbx_seq_one_letter_code
_entity_poly.pdbx_strand_id
1 'polypeptide(L)'
;MLKENDRLGLLTLIRKENHKWRTYWYYKCDCGNEKWIRADALNRTKKPTGSCGCLAENTQFKKEDITNERFGKLQAIRPTEQKRGNSTVY
;
A
#
# COMPACT_ATOMS: atom_id res chain seq x y z
N MET A 1 -16.34 -20.70 2.69
CA MET A 1 -16.55 -19.97 3.96
C MET A 1 -15.19 -19.88 4.63
N LEU A 2 -14.66 -18.67 4.87
CA LEU A 2 -13.30 -18.52 5.40
C LEU A 2 -13.24 -18.87 6.90
N LYS A 3 -12.21 -19.62 7.29
CA LYS A 3 -11.94 -20.14 8.63
C LYS A 3 -10.71 -19.46 9.22
N GLU A 4 -10.60 -19.51 10.55
CA GLU A 4 -9.41 -19.05 11.27
C GLU A 4 -8.15 -19.69 10.68
N ASN A 5 -7.09 -18.90 10.52
CA ASN A 5 -5.85 -19.21 9.79
C ASN A 5 -5.93 -19.27 8.26
N ASP A 6 -7.08 -18.99 7.65
CA ASP A 6 -7.14 -18.87 6.19
C ASP A 6 -6.26 -17.71 5.70
N ARG A 7 -5.53 -17.96 4.62
CA ARG A 7 -4.61 -17.00 4.01
C ARG A 7 -5.22 -16.37 2.76
N LEU A 8 -5.11 -15.04 2.65
CA LEU A 8 -5.50 -14.26 1.49
C LEU A 8 -4.33 -13.35 1.10
N GLY A 9 -3.56 -13.76 0.09
CA GLY A 9 -2.32 -13.07 -0.26
C GLY A 9 -1.32 -13.09 0.90
N LEU A 10 -0.98 -11.90 1.41
CA LEU A 10 -0.07 -11.72 2.55
C LEU A 10 -0.79 -11.68 3.90
N LEU A 11 -2.11 -11.89 3.93
CA LEU A 11 -2.93 -11.74 5.12
C LEU A 11 -3.36 -13.10 5.67
N THR A 12 -3.10 -13.38 6.94
CA THR A 12 -3.60 -14.56 7.66
C THR A 12 -4.72 -14.17 8.62
N LEU A 13 -5.88 -14.80 8.47
CA LEU A 13 -7.07 -14.48 9.26
C LEU A 13 -6.87 -14.92 10.72
N ILE A 14 -6.93 -13.98 11.65
CA ILE A 14 -6.87 -14.26 13.08
C ILE A 14 -8.26 -14.41 13.66
N ARG A 15 -9.16 -13.45 13.40
CA ARG A 15 -10.52 -13.48 13.96
C ARG A 15 -11.49 -12.65 13.17
N LYS A 16 -12.79 -12.86 13.42
CA LYS A 16 -13.90 -12.12 12.81
C LYS A 16 -14.74 -11.46 13.90
N GLU A 17 -15.24 -10.27 13.60
CA GLU A 17 -16.16 -9.53 14.45
C GLU A 17 -17.29 -8.94 13.61
N ASN A 18 -18.51 -8.95 14.17
CA ASN A 18 -19.69 -8.38 13.53
C ASN A 18 -20.08 -7.09 14.27
N HIS A 19 -19.99 -5.97 13.58
CA HIS A 19 -20.43 -4.67 14.10
C HIS A 19 -21.74 -4.28 13.43
N LYS A 20 -22.87 -4.44 14.13
CA LYS A 20 -24.24 -4.11 13.71
C LYS A 20 -24.58 -4.50 12.25
N TRP A 21 -24.15 -3.69 11.28
CA TRP A 21 -24.45 -3.80 9.85
C TRP A 21 -23.28 -4.28 8.98
N ARG A 22 -22.10 -4.52 9.57
CA ARG A 22 -20.86 -4.81 8.84
C ARG A 22 -20.03 -5.86 9.55
N THR A 23 -19.43 -6.74 8.78
CA THR A 23 -18.46 -7.73 9.27
C THR A 23 -17.03 -7.23 9.01
N TYR A 24 -16.19 -7.34 10.04
CA TYR A 24 -14.78 -7.00 10.01
C TYR A 24 -13.95 -8.21 10.39
N TRP A 25 -12.84 -8.39 9.69
CA TRP A 25 -11.90 -9.47 9.92
C TRP A 25 -10.55 -8.90 10.30
N TYR A 26 -9.98 -9.45 11.35
CA TYR A 26 -8.68 -9.07 11.85
C TYR A 26 -7.63 -10.00 11.25
N TYR A 27 -6.64 -9.39 10.61
CA TYR A 27 -5.59 -10.09 9.89
C TYR A 27 -4.21 -9.72 10.41
N LYS A 28 -3.30 -10.70 10.38
CA LYS A 28 -1.86 -10.45 10.45
C LYS A 28 -1.26 -10.53 9.06
N CYS A 29 -0.47 -9.54 8.71
CA CYS A 29 0.23 -9.43 7.44
C CYS A 29 1.64 -10.03 7.56
N ASP A 30 2.16 -10.60 6.48
CA ASP A 30 3.55 -11.11 6.43
C ASP A 30 4.60 -10.04 6.74
N CYS A 31 4.29 -8.75 6.53
CA CYS A 31 5.17 -7.65 6.91
C CYS A 31 5.18 -7.36 8.44
N GLY A 32 4.45 -8.14 9.24
CA GLY A 32 4.36 -7.99 10.69
C GLY A 32 3.22 -7.09 11.19
N ASN A 33 2.58 -6.31 10.31
CA ASN A 33 1.46 -5.45 10.68
C ASN A 33 0.16 -6.24 10.88
N GLU A 34 -0.71 -5.74 11.75
CA GLU A 34 -2.02 -6.32 12.01
C GLU A 34 -3.10 -5.27 11.79
N LYS A 35 -4.23 -5.65 11.16
CA LYS A 35 -5.27 -4.69 10.81
C LYS A 35 -6.66 -5.31 10.71
N TRP A 36 -7.66 -4.53 11.08
CA TRP A 36 -9.06 -4.80 10.78
C TRP A 36 -9.38 -4.42 9.33
N ILE A 37 -9.91 -5.38 8.57
CA ILE A 37 -10.32 -5.19 7.18
C ILE A 37 -11.79 -5.60 7.09
N ARG A 38 -12.58 -4.79 6.41
CA ARG A 38 -13.99 -5.13 6.18
C ARG A 38 -14.11 -6.32 5.24
N ALA A 39 -15.06 -7.20 5.51
CA ALA A 39 -15.29 -8.40 4.69
C ALA A 39 -15.57 -8.06 3.22
N ASP A 40 -16.28 -6.96 2.94
CA ASP A 40 -16.59 -6.52 1.57
C ASP A 40 -15.37 -5.97 0.81
N ALA A 41 -14.30 -5.55 1.50
CA ALA A 41 -13.06 -5.11 0.86
C ALA A 41 -12.21 -6.27 0.34
N LEU A 42 -12.44 -7.49 0.83
CA LEU A 42 -11.72 -8.71 0.47
C LEU A 42 -12.36 -9.42 -0.73
N ASN A 43 -13.69 -9.26 -0.92
CA ASN A 43 -14.45 -9.91 -1.99
C ASN A 43 -14.64 -9.02 -3.23
N ARG A 44 -13.87 -7.93 -3.38
CA ARG A 44 -13.99 -7.04 -4.54
C ARG A 44 -13.49 -7.73 -5.81
N THR A 45 -14.25 -7.65 -6.90
CA THR A 45 -13.94 -8.32 -8.19
C THR A 45 -12.65 -7.83 -8.85
N LYS A 46 -12.34 -6.53 -8.77
CA LYS A 46 -11.21 -5.94 -9.51
C LYS A 46 -9.88 -5.91 -8.74
N LYS A 47 -9.93 -5.54 -7.46
CA LYS A 47 -8.74 -5.34 -6.60
C LYS A 47 -9.10 -5.69 -5.17
N PRO A 48 -9.23 -6.99 -4.84
CA PRO A 48 -9.44 -7.42 -3.47
C PRO A 48 -8.24 -7.03 -2.61
N THR A 49 -8.49 -6.73 -1.33
CA THR A 49 -7.41 -6.42 -0.39
C THR A 49 -6.62 -7.70 -0.09
N GLY A 50 -5.34 -7.75 -0.45
CA GLY A 50 -4.46 -8.92 -0.22
C GLY A 50 -3.23 -8.62 0.63
N SER A 51 -3.12 -7.42 1.19
CA SER A 51 -2.06 -7.00 2.13
C SER A 51 -2.57 -5.90 3.04
N CYS A 52 -1.81 -5.55 4.08
CA CYS A 52 -2.18 -4.43 4.97
C CYS A 52 -1.97 -3.04 4.33
N GLY A 53 -1.41 -2.98 3.12
CA GLY A 53 -0.97 -1.74 2.44
C GLY A 53 0.54 -1.70 2.18
N CYS A 54 1.32 -2.58 2.81
CA CYS A 54 2.78 -2.64 2.67
C CYS A 54 3.25 -2.87 1.23
N LEU A 55 2.47 -3.59 0.41
CA LEU A 55 2.77 -3.74 -1.01
C LEU A 55 2.74 -2.39 -1.72
N ALA A 56 1.73 -1.55 -1.44
CA ALA A 56 1.64 -0.23 -2.04
C ALA A 56 2.76 0.70 -1.57
N GLU A 57 3.23 0.59 -0.33
CA GLU A 57 4.40 1.34 0.16
C GLU A 57 5.69 0.91 -0.55
N ASN A 58 5.86 -0.39 -0.78
CA ASN A 58 7.04 -0.93 -1.44
C ASN A 58 7.03 -0.74 -2.97
N THR A 59 5.85 -0.67 -3.58
CA THR A 59 5.69 -0.45 -5.04
C THR A 59 5.37 1.00 -5.38
N GLN A 60 5.23 1.89 -4.39
CA GLN A 60 5.07 3.31 -4.65
C GLN A 60 6.32 3.81 -5.38
N PHE A 61 6.11 4.58 -6.44
CA PHE A 61 7.19 5.26 -7.13
C PHE A 61 7.94 6.11 -6.10
N LYS A 62 9.14 5.68 -5.73
CA LYS A 62 10.03 6.46 -4.88
C LYS A 62 10.60 7.55 -5.77
N LYS A 63 10.45 8.80 -5.35
CA LYS A 63 11.09 9.91 -6.05
C LYS A 63 12.59 9.72 -5.94
N GLU A 64 13.24 9.48 -7.07
CA GLU A 64 14.68 9.50 -7.17
C GLU A 64 15.17 10.96 -7.09
N ASP A 65 16.25 11.16 -6.33
CA ASP A 65 16.96 12.42 -6.32
C ASP A 65 17.90 12.45 -7.51
N ILE A 66 17.63 13.35 -8.45
CA ILE A 66 18.42 13.49 -9.69
C ILE A 66 19.53 14.54 -9.53
N THR A 67 19.84 14.99 -8.31
CA THR A 67 20.95 15.92 -8.08
C THR A 67 22.25 15.33 -8.66
N ASN A 68 22.98 16.16 -9.40
CA ASN A 68 24.16 15.84 -10.21
C ASN A 68 23.91 15.09 -11.52
N GLU A 69 22.67 14.72 -11.86
CA GLU A 69 22.38 14.22 -13.19
C GLU A 69 22.48 15.33 -14.24
N ARG A 70 22.92 14.94 -15.44
CA ARG A 70 23.14 15.85 -16.57
C ARG A 70 22.11 15.66 -17.67
N PHE A 71 21.59 16.79 -18.15
CA PHE A 71 20.64 16.88 -19.26
C PHE A 71 21.25 17.80 -20.32
N GLY A 72 22.09 17.23 -21.20
CA GLY A 72 22.87 17.99 -22.17
C GLY A 72 23.87 18.91 -21.49
N LYS A 73 23.69 20.23 -21.66
CA LYS A 73 24.56 21.27 -21.06
C LYS A 73 24.15 21.63 -19.62
N LEU A 74 23.03 21.12 -19.13
CA LEU A 74 22.49 21.43 -17.80
C LEU A 74 22.79 20.29 -16.82
N GLN A 75 22.96 20.64 -15.55
CA GLN A 75 23.11 19.70 -14.42
C GLN A 75 22.11 20.09 -13.34
N ALA A 76 21.38 19.11 -12.80
CA ALA A 76 20.50 19.35 -11.66
C ALA A 76 21.36 19.59 -10.40
N ILE A 77 21.18 20.74 -9.74
CA ILE A 77 22.01 21.13 -8.58
C ILE A 77 21.29 20.84 -7.25
N ARG A 78 19.98 21.09 -7.19
CA ARG A 78 19.14 20.81 -6.02
C ARG A 78 17.66 20.87 -6.41
N PRO A 79 16.77 20.19 -5.67
CA PRO A 79 15.34 20.37 -5.87
C PRO A 79 14.91 21.80 -5.47
N THR A 80 13.85 22.25 -6.12
CA THR A 80 13.10 23.45 -5.77
C THR A 80 11.85 23.09 -4.95
N GLU A 81 11.17 24.09 -4.40
CA GLU A 81 9.88 23.89 -3.73
C GLU A 81 8.73 23.65 -4.73
N GLN A 82 8.94 23.92 -6.02
CA GLN A 82 7.93 23.77 -7.05
C GLN A 82 7.71 22.29 -7.39
N LYS A 83 6.46 21.94 -7.68
CA LYS A 83 6.06 20.60 -8.12
C LYS A 83 5.23 20.68 -9.38
N ARG A 84 5.40 19.71 -10.27
CA ARG A 84 4.56 19.53 -11.45
C ARG A 84 3.89 18.16 -11.36
N GLY A 85 2.65 18.14 -10.87
CA GLY A 85 1.96 16.89 -10.55
C GLY A 85 2.76 16.06 -9.54
N ASN A 86 3.09 14.82 -9.89
CA ASN A 86 3.91 13.95 -9.05
C ASN A 86 5.43 14.19 -9.22
N SER A 87 5.88 15.09 -10.11
CA SER A 87 7.30 15.36 -10.35
C SER A 87 7.85 16.48 -9.46
N THR A 88 9.11 16.33 -9.03
CA THR A 88 9.89 17.40 -8.36
C THR A 88 10.59 18.23 -9.44
N VAL A 89 10.59 19.56 -9.27
CA VAL A 89 11.31 20.48 -10.17
C VAL A 89 12.69 20.73 -9.56
N TYR A 90 13.74 20.54 -10.37
CA TYR A 90 15.14 20.79 -10.03
C TYR A 90 15.67 21.99 -10.83
#